data_AF-A0A1I8A8M6-F1
#
_entry.id   AF-A0A1I8A8M6-F1
#
_cell.length_a   1.000
_cell.length_b   1.000
_cell.length_c   1.000
_cell.angle_alpha   90.00
_cell.angle_beta   90.00
_cell.angle_gamma   90.00
#
_symmetry.space_group_name_H-M   'P 1'
#
loop_
_entity.id
_entity.type
_entity.pdbx_description
1 polymer ?
#
loop_
_entity_poly.entity_id
_entity_poly.type
_entity_poly.pdbx_seq_one_letter_code
_entity_poly.pdbx_strand_id
1 'polypeptide(L)'
;MDHLFYDLVEEIVAYLPRKDVETIARVADGRQGLEHWSAAAEGQLENRFLVDVTVVAGQTDDGVGINFLTIQKILSEGRRESWNFLNWRFAWMRSVQIEAYPLLRQSTADMNQVLRSISLPVDPSARGSLVFYLGPFVADDRLIPFRYDSDPEVSRLAWKILQAAQKDFPTVNIHQSAHISHEAYDEFVNDFRQRGAFVETLRHP
;
A
#
# COMPACT_ATOMS: atom_id res chain seq x y z
N MET A 1 -25.83 4.30 -17.66
CA MET A 1 -25.06 5.04 -16.63
C MET A 1 -24.62 6.38 -17.20
N ASP A 2 -25.47 6.98 -18.05
CA ASP A 2 -25.04 7.93 -19.10
C ASP A 2 -25.25 9.38 -18.65
N HIS A 3 -25.58 9.54 -17.35
CA HIS A 3 -25.87 10.81 -16.70
C HIS A 3 -24.90 11.12 -15.56
N LEU A 4 -23.85 10.31 -15.40
CA LEU A 4 -22.81 10.61 -14.42
C LEU A 4 -21.93 11.73 -14.95
N PHE A 5 -21.73 12.75 -14.13
CA PHE A 5 -20.80 13.82 -14.41
C PHE A 5 -19.37 13.28 -14.52
N TYR A 6 -18.57 13.90 -15.39
CA TYR A 6 -17.19 13.49 -15.63
C TYR A 6 -16.40 13.34 -14.33
N ASP A 7 -16.49 14.32 -13.41
CA ASP A 7 -15.75 14.30 -12.14
C ASP A 7 -16.04 13.05 -11.30
N LEU A 8 -17.30 12.61 -11.26
CA LEU A 8 -17.69 11.40 -10.53
C LEU A 8 -17.19 10.14 -11.23
N VAL A 9 -17.22 10.12 -12.57
CA VAL A 9 -16.66 9.01 -13.35
C VAL A 9 -15.15 8.93 -13.16
N GLU A 10 -14.44 10.06 -13.20
CA GLU A 10 -13.00 10.14 -12.97
C GLU A 10 -12.64 9.65 -11.55
N GLU A 11 -13.41 10.07 -10.53
CA GLU A 11 -13.23 9.60 -9.16
C GLU A 11 -13.39 8.08 -9.07
N ILE A 12 -14.45 7.51 -9.65
CA ILE A 12 -14.66 6.05 -9.66
C ILE A 12 -13.48 5.35 -10.34
N VAL A 13 -13.09 5.79 -11.54
CA VAL A 13 -12.02 5.16 -12.32
C VAL A 13 -10.66 5.27 -11.61
N ALA A 14 -10.43 6.35 -10.86
CA ALA A 14 -9.19 6.52 -10.09
C ALA A 14 -8.97 5.38 -9.08
N TYR A 15 -10.04 4.81 -8.52
CA TYR A 15 -9.97 3.71 -7.55
C TYR A 15 -9.90 2.31 -8.16
N LEU A 16 -10.05 2.16 -9.47
CA LEU A 16 -10.06 0.86 -10.12
C LEU A 16 -8.65 0.36 -10.45
N PRO A 17 -8.39 -0.96 -10.46
CA PRO A 17 -7.16 -1.56 -10.96
C PRO A 17 -6.97 -1.41 -12.47
N ARG A 18 -5.73 -1.63 -12.95
CA ARG A 18 -5.36 -1.49 -14.37
C ARG A 18 -6.26 -2.19 -15.35
N LYS A 19 -6.44 -3.48 -15.11
CA LYS A 19 -7.19 -4.35 -16.00
C LYS A 19 -8.64 -3.89 -16.15
N ASP A 20 -9.21 -3.34 -15.08
CA ASP A 20 -10.59 -2.87 -15.08
C ASP A 20 -10.70 -1.55 -15.84
N VAL A 21 -9.73 -0.64 -15.68
CA VAL A 21 -9.66 0.61 -16.45
C VAL A 21 -9.44 0.34 -17.95
N GLU A 22 -8.55 -0.58 -18.30
CA GLU A 22 -8.37 -1.03 -19.69
C GLU A 22 -9.65 -1.63 -20.27
N THR A 23 -10.39 -2.38 -19.46
CA THR A 23 -11.68 -2.95 -19.86
C THR A 23 -12.72 -1.85 -20.08
N ILE A 24 -12.78 -0.83 -19.22
CA ILE A 24 -13.68 0.31 -19.37
C ILE A 24 -13.34 1.08 -20.65
N ALA A 25 -12.07 1.45 -20.85
CA ALA A 25 -11.63 2.16 -22.05
C ALA A 25 -12.07 1.41 -23.32
N ARG A 26 -11.78 0.11 -23.39
CA ARG A 26 -12.17 -0.73 -24.55
C ARG A 26 -13.68 -0.85 -24.75
N VAL A 27 -14.46 -0.93 -23.66
CA VAL A 27 -15.93 -1.11 -23.76
C VAL A 27 -16.64 0.20 -24.09
N ALA A 28 -16.14 1.33 -23.55
CA ALA A 28 -16.71 2.66 -23.76
C ALA A 28 -16.30 3.29 -25.09
N ASP A 29 -15.20 2.83 -25.71
CA ASP A 29 -14.67 3.36 -26.96
C ASP A 29 -15.75 3.46 -28.05
N GLY A 30 -15.93 4.67 -28.57
CA GLY A 30 -16.88 5.02 -29.62
C GLY A 30 -18.37 4.87 -29.26
N ARG A 31 -18.72 4.60 -27.99
CA ARG A 31 -20.12 4.43 -27.57
C ARG A 31 -20.75 5.74 -27.13
N GLN A 32 -21.83 6.12 -27.79
CA GLN A 32 -22.68 7.24 -27.37
C GLN A 32 -23.25 6.97 -25.95
N GLY A 33 -23.15 7.98 -25.08
CA GLY A 33 -23.58 7.91 -23.68
C GLY A 33 -22.51 7.42 -22.69
N LEU A 34 -21.34 6.98 -23.18
CA LEU A 34 -20.20 6.57 -22.33
C LEU A 34 -18.95 7.43 -22.56
N GLU A 35 -19.10 8.62 -23.13
CA GLU A 35 -17.99 9.51 -23.50
C GLU A 35 -17.15 9.87 -22.27
N HIS A 36 -17.78 10.18 -21.13
CA HIS A 36 -17.08 10.45 -19.88
C HIS A 36 -16.29 9.24 -19.37
N TRP A 37 -16.81 8.03 -19.57
CA TRP A 37 -16.14 6.79 -19.17
C TRP A 37 -14.92 6.49 -20.03
N SER A 38 -15.02 6.67 -21.35
CA SER A 38 -13.87 6.53 -22.26
C SER A 38 -12.78 7.54 -21.91
N ALA A 39 -13.16 8.82 -21.81
CA ALA A 39 -12.21 9.91 -21.54
C ALA A 39 -11.52 9.76 -20.18
N ALA A 40 -12.26 9.42 -19.11
CA ALA A 40 -11.67 9.20 -17.80
C ALA A 40 -10.74 7.98 -17.78
N ALA A 41 -11.13 6.88 -18.43
CA ALA A 41 -10.31 5.68 -18.50
C ALA A 41 -9.01 5.90 -19.29
N GLU A 42 -9.08 6.55 -20.45
CA GLU A 42 -7.91 6.92 -21.26
C GLU A 42 -6.98 7.87 -20.49
N GLY A 43 -7.54 8.95 -19.94
CA GLY A 43 -6.76 9.92 -19.16
C GLY A 43 -6.07 9.28 -17.96
N GLN A 44 -6.71 8.32 -17.31
CA GLN A 44 -6.11 7.52 -16.25
C GLN A 44 -4.99 6.63 -16.80
N LEU A 45 -5.20 5.88 -17.87
CA LEU A 45 -4.16 5.02 -18.45
C LEU A 45 -2.93 5.79 -18.94
N GLU A 46 -3.11 7.02 -19.44
CA GLU A 46 -2.03 7.89 -19.90
C GLU A 46 -1.22 8.53 -18.77
N ASN A 47 -1.89 9.02 -17.72
CA ASN A 47 -1.25 9.82 -16.67
C ASN A 47 -0.83 9.01 -15.44
N ARG A 48 -1.21 7.73 -15.36
CA ARG A 48 -0.91 6.86 -14.23
C ARG A 48 0.57 6.68 -13.99
N PHE A 49 0.93 6.59 -12.71
CA PHE A 49 2.27 6.28 -12.27
C PHE A 49 2.25 5.38 -11.04
N LEU A 50 3.30 4.58 -10.90
CA LEU A 50 3.46 3.67 -9.78
C LEU A 50 4.18 4.35 -8.63
N VAL A 51 3.83 3.94 -7.40
CA VAL A 51 4.50 4.35 -6.17
C VAL A 51 4.88 3.14 -5.32
N ASP A 52 6.03 3.25 -4.65
CA ASP A 52 6.41 2.39 -3.54
C ASP A 52 6.22 3.14 -2.23
N VAL A 53 5.51 2.53 -1.28
CA VAL A 53 5.20 3.12 0.03
C VAL A 53 5.99 2.40 1.11
N THR A 54 6.69 3.14 1.96
CA THR A 54 7.36 2.62 3.15
C THR A 54 6.83 3.34 4.38
N VAL A 55 6.34 2.58 5.35
CA VAL A 55 5.82 3.09 6.62
C VAL A 55 6.59 2.44 7.76
N VAL A 56 7.11 3.26 8.67
CA VAL A 56 7.79 2.79 9.87
C VAL A 56 7.04 3.30 11.09
N ALA A 57 6.44 2.39 11.84
CA ALA A 57 5.84 2.64 13.15
C ALA A 57 6.87 2.44 14.26
N GLY A 58 6.77 3.22 15.34
CA GLY A 58 7.71 3.11 16.45
C GLY A 58 7.42 4.07 17.59
N GLN A 59 8.39 4.18 18.48
CA GLN A 59 8.35 5.15 19.58
C GLN A 59 8.78 6.53 19.05
N THR A 60 8.01 7.55 19.43
CA THR A 60 8.25 8.97 19.18
C THR A 60 8.33 9.72 20.50
N ASP A 61 8.71 11.00 20.45
CA ASP A 61 8.75 11.87 21.63
C ASP A 61 7.36 12.01 22.31
N ASP A 62 6.28 11.83 21.53
CA ASP A 62 4.89 11.95 21.97
C ASP A 62 4.23 10.60 22.29
N GLY A 63 4.99 9.49 22.29
CA GLY A 63 4.48 8.14 22.56
C GLY A 63 4.64 7.20 21.37
N VAL A 64 3.59 6.47 21.00
CA VAL A 64 3.63 5.54 19.86
C VAL A 64 3.08 6.23 18.62
N GLY A 65 3.82 6.18 17.51
CA GLY A 65 3.46 6.91 16.29
C GLY A 65 4.17 6.43 15.03
N ILE A 66 4.12 7.28 14.00
CA ILE A 66 4.76 7.02 12.71
C ILE A 66 6.12 7.71 12.69
N ASN A 67 7.17 6.93 12.84
CA ASN A 67 8.55 7.42 12.74
C ASN A 67 8.82 7.96 11.34
N PHE A 68 8.35 7.25 10.31
CA PHE A 68 8.66 7.58 8.93
C PHE A 68 7.59 7.14 7.94
N LEU A 69 7.30 8.01 6.98
CA LEU A 69 6.57 7.69 5.75
C LEU A 69 7.43 8.15 4.57
N THR A 70 7.73 7.23 3.66
CA THR A 70 8.30 7.56 2.34
C THR A 70 7.43 7.01 1.25
N ILE A 71 7.24 7.82 0.22
CA ILE A 71 6.58 7.39 -0.99
C ILE A 71 7.47 7.76 -2.16
N GLN A 72 7.87 6.75 -2.90
CA GLN A 72 8.73 6.90 -4.07
C GLN A 72 7.91 6.70 -5.32
N LYS A 73 7.83 7.73 -6.16
CA LYS A 73 7.28 7.61 -7.51
C LYS A 73 8.29 6.91 -8.41
N ILE A 74 7.80 5.96 -9.20
CA ILE A 74 8.58 5.20 -10.17
C ILE A 74 8.45 5.85 -11.54
N LEU A 75 9.57 6.25 -12.11
CA LEU A 75 9.66 6.85 -13.44
C LEU A 75 9.78 5.77 -14.50
N SER A 76 9.52 6.11 -15.76
CA SER A 76 9.55 5.18 -16.92
C SER A 76 10.88 4.44 -17.10
N GLU A 77 11.98 4.99 -16.60
CA GLU A 77 13.31 4.36 -16.62
C GLU A 77 13.63 3.52 -15.38
N GLY A 78 12.64 3.27 -14.51
CA GLY A 78 12.82 2.59 -13.23
C GLY A 78 13.49 3.44 -12.15
N ARG A 79 13.88 4.67 -12.46
CA ARG A 79 14.36 5.66 -11.47
C ARG A 79 13.25 5.95 -10.45
N ARG A 80 13.66 6.32 -9.24
CA ARG A 80 12.76 6.63 -8.14
C ARG A 80 13.00 8.06 -7.65
N GLU A 81 11.91 8.77 -7.39
CA GLU A 81 11.94 10.10 -6.79
C GLU A 81 10.95 10.20 -5.63
N SER A 82 11.25 11.04 -4.64
CA SER A 82 10.29 11.32 -3.58
C SER A 82 9.04 11.96 -4.15
N TRP A 83 7.88 11.42 -3.83
CA TRP A 83 6.61 11.93 -4.31
C TRP A 83 6.05 13.00 -3.35
N ASN A 84 5.58 14.11 -3.93
CA ASN A 84 5.04 15.26 -3.20
C ASN A 84 3.50 15.24 -3.06
N PHE A 85 2.87 14.09 -3.22
CA PHE A 85 1.40 13.89 -3.11
C PHE A 85 0.55 14.62 -4.15
N LEU A 86 1.16 15.30 -5.13
CA LEU A 86 0.43 15.87 -6.26
C LEU A 86 -0.05 14.77 -7.20
N ASN A 87 -1.18 15.01 -7.87
CA ASN A 87 -1.72 14.09 -8.86
C ASN A 87 -2.07 12.70 -8.28
N TRP A 88 -2.48 12.66 -7.02
CA TRP A 88 -2.83 11.43 -6.29
C TRP A 88 -3.84 10.53 -7.01
N ARG A 89 -4.76 11.12 -7.79
CA ARG A 89 -5.77 10.38 -8.57
C ARG A 89 -5.18 9.46 -9.63
N PHE A 90 -3.91 9.67 -10.02
CA PHE A 90 -3.18 8.87 -10.99
C PHE A 90 -2.16 7.93 -10.32
N ALA A 91 -2.03 7.98 -8.99
CA ALA A 91 -1.07 7.17 -8.26
C ALA A 91 -1.62 5.76 -8.01
N TRP A 92 -0.83 4.75 -8.38
CA TRP A 92 -1.08 3.36 -8.02
C TRP A 92 0.06 2.78 -7.23
N MET A 93 -0.28 1.93 -6.27
CA MET A 93 0.70 1.27 -5.45
C MET A 93 1.26 0.06 -6.19
N ARG A 94 2.58 0.03 -6.29
CA ARG A 94 3.32 -1.16 -6.70
C ARG A 94 3.64 -2.00 -5.47
N SER A 95 4.34 -1.42 -4.50
CA SER A 95 4.76 -2.11 -3.29
C SER A 95 4.46 -1.30 -2.03
N VAL A 96 4.21 -2.01 -0.94
CA VAL A 96 4.15 -1.44 0.41
C VAL A 96 5.07 -2.21 1.34
N GLN A 97 5.82 -1.48 2.15
CA GLN A 97 6.64 -2.01 3.23
C GLN A 97 6.21 -1.35 4.53
N ILE A 98 5.75 -2.16 5.47
CA ILE A 98 5.31 -1.73 6.80
C ILE A 98 6.26 -2.36 7.79
N GLU A 99 6.90 -1.52 8.59
CA GLU A 99 7.88 -1.96 9.57
C GLU A 99 7.53 -1.39 10.94
N ALA A 100 7.84 -2.13 12.00
CA ALA A 100 7.69 -1.64 13.36
C ALA A 100 8.95 -1.91 14.17
N TYR A 101 9.60 -0.83 14.60
CA TYR A 101 10.82 -0.87 15.42
C TYR A 101 10.72 0.09 16.61
N PRO A 102 11.27 -0.27 17.78
CA PRO A 102 11.23 0.55 18.99
C PRO A 102 12.22 1.74 18.97
N LEU A 103 12.80 2.08 17.81
CA LEU A 103 13.74 3.18 17.71
C LEU A 103 13.00 4.51 17.91
N LEU A 104 13.46 5.28 18.90
CA LEU A 104 13.03 6.66 19.10
C LEU A 104 13.42 7.50 17.89
N ARG A 105 12.42 8.02 17.17
CA ARG A 105 12.60 9.02 16.12
C ARG A 105 11.53 10.09 16.25
N GLN A 106 11.86 11.30 15.81
CA GLN A 106 10.86 12.33 15.64
C GLN A 106 9.79 11.83 14.65
N SER A 107 8.52 11.93 15.02
CA SER A 107 7.42 11.62 14.11
C SER A 107 7.51 12.50 12.88
N THR A 108 7.53 11.92 11.69
CA THR A 108 7.63 12.68 10.43
C THR A 108 6.35 12.65 9.62
N ALA A 109 5.33 11.88 10.05
CA ALA A 109 4.11 11.71 9.27
C ALA A 109 2.86 11.61 10.14
N ASP A 110 1.77 12.16 9.61
CA ASP A 110 0.43 12.06 10.19
C ASP A 110 -0.22 10.70 9.82
N MET A 111 -0.99 10.13 10.74
CA MET A 111 -1.67 8.86 10.50
C MET A 111 -2.65 8.94 9.33
N ASN A 112 -3.35 10.07 9.11
CA ASN A 112 -4.26 10.18 7.97
C ASN A 112 -3.49 10.17 6.65
N GLN A 113 -2.29 10.74 6.62
CA GLN A 113 -1.40 10.67 5.45
C GLN A 113 -0.95 9.23 5.17
N VAL A 114 -0.61 8.46 6.21
CA VAL A 114 -0.31 7.03 6.08
C VAL A 114 -1.52 6.29 5.53
N LEU A 115 -2.69 6.40 6.18
CA LEU A 115 -3.92 5.71 5.77
C LEU A 115 -4.30 6.03 4.32
N ARG A 116 -4.20 7.29 3.91
CA ARG A 116 -4.46 7.70 2.53
C ARG A 116 -3.49 7.07 1.54
N SER A 117 -2.22 6.94 1.92
CA SER A 117 -1.17 6.38 1.07
C SER A 117 -1.30 4.87 0.89
N ILE A 118 -1.60 4.14 1.98
CA ILE A 118 -1.78 2.69 1.94
C ILE A 118 -3.13 2.26 1.33
N SER A 119 -4.06 3.19 1.18
CA SER A 119 -5.36 2.94 0.54
C SER A 119 -5.34 3.14 -0.97
N LEU A 120 -4.23 3.64 -1.55
CA LEU A 120 -4.10 3.79 -3.00
C LEU A 120 -4.33 2.44 -3.70
N PRO A 121 -4.98 2.41 -4.87
CA PRO A 121 -5.24 1.15 -5.56
C PRO A 121 -3.92 0.49 -5.97
N VAL A 122 -3.90 -0.84 -5.92
CA VAL A 122 -2.73 -1.64 -6.30
C VAL A 122 -2.79 -1.93 -7.79
N ASP A 123 -1.62 -1.96 -8.44
CA ASP A 123 -1.47 -2.50 -9.79
C ASP A 123 -0.87 -3.91 -9.73
N PRO A 124 -1.68 -4.98 -9.84
CA PRO A 124 -1.18 -6.35 -9.80
C PRO A 124 -0.21 -6.65 -10.95
N SER A 125 -0.34 -5.97 -12.09
CA SER A 125 0.51 -6.18 -13.26
C SER A 125 1.96 -5.71 -13.03
N ALA A 126 2.16 -4.80 -12.08
CA ALA A 126 3.48 -4.30 -11.70
C ALA A 126 4.28 -5.29 -10.83
N ARG A 127 3.67 -6.44 -10.45
CA ARG A 127 4.27 -7.54 -9.69
C ARG A 127 4.99 -7.07 -8.41
N GLY A 128 4.45 -6.05 -7.77
CA GLY A 128 4.98 -5.56 -6.51
C GLY A 128 4.54 -6.41 -5.32
N SER A 129 4.83 -5.92 -4.13
CA SER A 129 4.72 -6.74 -2.91
C SER A 129 4.22 -5.96 -1.72
N LEU A 130 3.47 -6.64 -0.86
CA LEU A 130 3.25 -6.24 0.52
C LEU A 130 4.30 -6.93 1.40
N VAL A 131 5.07 -6.14 2.14
CA VAL A 131 6.04 -6.62 3.13
C VAL A 131 5.65 -6.06 4.50
N PHE A 132 5.52 -6.93 5.48
CA PHE A 132 5.21 -6.57 6.85
C PHE A 132 6.25 -7.17 7.80
N TYR A 133 6.90 -6.31 8.57
CA TYR A 133 7.96 -6.69 9.50
C TYR A 133 7.70 -6.15 10.91
N LEU A 134 7.77 -7.04 11.90
CA LEU A 134 7.72 -6.71 13.32
C LEU A 134 8.94 -7.29 14.03
N GLY A 135 9.74 -6.42 14.65
CA GLY A 135 10.90 -6.83 15.46
C GLY A 135 12.09 -5.92 15.21
N PRO A 136 13.24 -6.11 15.87
CA PRO A 136 14.45 -5.35 15.57
C PRO A 136 15.00 -5.71 14.17
N PHE A 137 15.42 -4.72 13.39
CA PHE A 137 16.21 -4.95 12.18
C PHE A 137 17.63 -5.32 12.62
N VAL A 138 18.02 -6.58 12.49
CA VAL A 138 19.40 -6.99 12.74
C VAL A 138 20.19 -6.63 11.49
N ALA A 139 20.67 -5.38 11.43
CA ALA A 139 21.50 -4.91 10.31
C ALA A 139 22.85 -5.63 10.24
N ASP A 140 23.29 -6.27 11.32
CA ASP A 140 24.60 -6.89 11.45
C ASP A 140 24.57 -7.92 12.60
N ASP A 141 25.01 -9.15 12.33
CA ASP A 141 25.15 -10.26 13.31
C ASP A 141 26.10 -9.91 14.47
N ARG A 142 26.73 -8.73 14.45
CA ARG A 142 27.84 -8.33 15.34
C ARG A 142 27.49 -7.30 16.40
N LEU A 143 26.27 -6.76 16.44
CA LEU A 143 25.88 -5.77 17.44
C LEU A 143 24.76 -6.31 18.34
N ILE A 144 25.16 -6.54 19.60
CA ILE A 144 24.40 -6.68 20.87
C ILE A 144 22.94 -7.14 20.71
N PRO A 145 22.51 -8.24 21.35
CA PRO A 145 21.13 -8.72 21.34
C PRO A 145 20.27 -7.80 22.21
N PHE A 146 19.99 -6.60 21.73
CA PHE A 146 18.87 -5.83 22.22
C PHE A 146 17.62 -6.52 21.67
N ARG A 147 17.18 -7.57 22.37
CA ARG A 147 15.78 -7.99 22.39
C ARG A 147 14.98 -6.84 22.99
N TYR A 148 14.80 -5.78 22.22
CA TYR A 148 13.61 -4.98 22.42
C TYR A 148 12.48 -5.84 21.85
N ASP A 149 11.81 -6.54 22.76
CA ASP A 149 10.46 -6.97 22.47
C ASP A 149 9.71 -5.72 21.99
N SER A 150 9.13 -5.82 20.80
CA SER A 150 8.41 -4.70 20.20
C SER A 150 7.33 -4.28 21.18
N ASP A 151 7.25 -2.99 21.50
CA ASP A 151 6.17 -2.47 22.34
C ASP A 151 4.83 -2.97 21.76
N PRO A 152 3.95 -3.60 22.57
CA PRO A 152 2.65 -4.08 22.11
C PRO A 152 1.82 -3.02 21.41
N GLU A 153 1.94 -1.75 21.81
CA GLU A 153 1.26 -0.62 21.19
C GLU A 153 1.81 -0.32 19.79
N VAL A 154 3.14 -0.36 19.60
CA VAL A 154 3.79 -0.21 18.29
C VAL A 154 3.36 -1.34 17.36
N SER A 155 3.32 -2.57 17.87
CA SER A 155 2.86 -3.73 17.11
C SER A 155 1.39 -3.58 16.68
N ARG A 156 0.53 -3.10 17.59
CA ARG A 156 -0.88 -2.83 17.30
C ARG A 156 -1.04 -1.73 16.25
N LEU A 157 -0.23 -0.68 16.31
CA LEU A 157 -0.24 0.41 15.34
C LEU A 157 0.14 -0.10 13.94
N ALA A 158 1.25 -0.82 13.82
CA ALA A 158 1.68 -1.42 12.56
C ALA A 158 0.63 -2.40 12.01
N TRP A 159 0.01 -3.21 12.87
CA TRP A 159 -1.07 -4.10 12.47
C TRP A 159 -2.29 -3.34 11.94
N LYS A 160 -2.68 -2.23 12.57
CA LYS A 160 -3.76 -1.37 12.08
C LYS A 160 -3.46 -0.80 10.69
N ILE A 161 -2.21 -0.41 10.44
CA ILE A 161 -1.75 0.05 9.12
C ILE A 161 -1.85 -1.09 8.11
N LEU A 162 -1.40 -2.29 8.48
CA LEU A 162 -1.51 -3.48 7.61
C LEU A 162 -2.97 -3.79 7.24
N GLN A 163 -3.89 -3.75 8.21
CA GLN A 163 -5.31 -4.03 7.97
C GLN A 163 -5.98 -3.04 7.00
N ALA A 164 -5.48 -1.81 6.93
CA ALA A 164 -5.97 -0.77 6.03
C ALA A 164 -5.29 -0.80 4.65
N ALA A 165 -4.23 -1.58 4.45
CA ALA A 165 -3.60 -1.72 3.15
C ALA A 165 -4.51 -2.48 2.18
N GLN A 166 -4.45 -2.10 0.89
CA GLN A 166 -5.09 -2.88 -0.17
C GLN A 166 -4.53 -4.31 -0.22
N LYS A 167 -5.34 -5.25 -0.72
CA LYS A 167 -5.04 -6.70 -0.62
C LYS A 167 -4.78 -7.35 -1.97
N ASP A 168 -4.64 -6.57 -3.03
CA ASP A 168 -4.47 -7.09 -4.40
C ASP A 168 -3.00 -7.31 -4.79
N PHE A 169 -2.09 -7.37 -3.80
CA PHE A 169 -0.67 -7.59 -4.05
C PHE A 169 -0.40 -9.04 -4.50
N PRO A 170 0.38 -9.25 -5.56
CA PRO A 170 0.71 -10.59 -6.04
C PRO A 170 1.72 -11.31 -5.13
N THR A 171 2.52 -10.57 -4.37
CA THR A 171 3.46 -11.14 -3.38
C THR A 171 3.19 -10.55 -2.00
N VAL A 172 3.11 -11.43 -0.99
CA VAL A 172 2.88 -11.00 0.40
C VAL A 172 3.87 -11.72 1.31
N ASN A 173 4.69 -10.92 2.00
CA ASN A 173 5.64 -11.42 2.99
C ASN A 173 5.28 -10.83 4.35
N ILE A 174 4.82 -11.68 5.27
CA ILE A 174 4.45 -11.27 6.63
C ILE A 174 5.35 -12.01 7.58
N HIS A 175 6.28 -11.29 8.19
CA HIS A 175 7.14 -11.85 9.22
C HIS A 175 6.33 -11.98 10.51
N GLN A 176 6.05 -13.21 10.92
CA GLN A 176 5.33 -13.45 12.17
C GLN A 176 6.20 -13.01 13.36
N SER A 177 5.60 -12.20 14.23
CA SER A 177 6.16 -11.83 15.52
C SER A 177 5.37 -12.47 16.64
N ALA A 178 6.02 -12.73 17.77
CA ALA A 178 5.38 -13.23 18.99
C ALA A 178 4.27 -12.30 19.51
N HIS A 179 4.25 -11.03 19.09
CA HIS A 179 3.25 -10.03 19.53
C HIS A 179 1.95 -10.05 18.71
N ILE A 180 1.90 -10.79 17.60
CA ILE A 180 0.65 -11.02 16.86
C ILE A 180 0.12 -12.38 17.27
N SER A 181 -1.14 -12.44 17.73
CA SER A 181 -1.78 -13.71 18.02
C SER A 181 -1.91 -14.54 16.73
N HIS A 182 -1.70 -15.85 16.85
CA HIS A 182 -1.92 -16.77 15.72
C HIS A 182 -3.31 -16.60 15.09
N GLU A 183 -4.34 -16.36 15.92
CA GLU A 183 -5.71 -16.13 15.46
C GLU A 183 -5.83 -14.88 14.58
N ALA A 184 -5.28 -13.73 15.00
CA ALA A 184 -5.34 -12.50 14.21
C ALA A 184 -4.56 -12.63 12.90
N TYR A 185 -3.43 -13.34 12.95
CA TYR A 185 -2.65 -13.68 11.76
C TYR A 185 -3.44 -14.54 10.77
N ASP A 186 -4.04 -15.62 11.27
CA ASP A 186 -4.82 -16.56 10.47
C ASP A 186 -6.05 -15.88 9.87
N GLU A 187 -6.73 -15.01 10.62
CA GLU A 187 -7.83 -14.19 10.12
C GLU A 187 -7.37 -13.30 8.95
N PHE A 188 -6.23 -12.61 9.09
CA PHE A 188 -5.69 -11.78 8.02
C PHE A 188 -5.36 -12.61 6.77
N VAL A 189 -4.66 -13.73 6.94
CA VAL A 189 -4.30 -14.62 5.82
C VAL A 189 -5.54 -15.18 5.13
N ASN A 190 -6.57 -15.54 5.91
CA ASN A 190 -7.83 -16.04 5.38
C ASN A 190 -8.59 -14.97 4.60
N ASP A 191 -8.71 -13.74 5.10
CA ASP A 191 -9.33 -12.64 4.37
C ASP A 191 -8.55 -12.30 3.08
N PHE A 192 -7.21 -12.33 3.13
CA PHE A 192 -6.38 -12.11 1.94
C PHE A 192 -6.60 -13.19 0.87
N ARG A 193 -6.71 -14.46 1.27
CA ARG A 193 -7.02 -15.59 0.38
C ARG A 193 -8.44 -15.51 -0.19
N GLN A 194 -9.43 -15.17 0.63
CA GLN A 194 -10.83 -15.09 0.20
C GLN A 194 -11.07 -14.03 -0.89
N ARG A 195 -10.26 -12.95 -0.90
CA ARG A 195 -10.37 -11.88 -1.90
C ARG A 195 -9.78 -12.23 -3.27
N GLY A 196 -9.27 -13.45 -3.45
CA GLY A 196 -8.79 -13.92 -4.74
C GLY A 196 -7.48 -13.26 -5.18
N ALA A 197 -6.76 -12.64 -4.24
CA ALA A 197 -5.40 -12.18 -4.50
C ALA A 197 -4.57 -13.40 -4.93
N PHE A 198 -3.97 -13.32 -6.13
CA PHE A 198 -3.02 -14.32 -6.60
C PHE A 198 -1.76 -14.20 -5.75
N VAL A 199 -1.76 -14.82 -4.57
CA VAL A 199 -0.56 -14.90 -3.75
C VAL A 199 0.39 -15.86 -4.44
N GLU A 200 1.24 -15.32 -5.31
CA GLU A 200 2.29 -16.09 -6.00
C GLU A 200 3.27 -16.67 -4.98
N THR A 201 3.46 -15.99 -3.84
CA THR A 201 4.29 -16.47 -2.74
C THR A 201 3.79 -15.88 -1.42
N LEU A 202 3.44 -16.77 -0.48
CA LEU A 202 3.29 -16.46 0.94
C LEU A 202 4.48 -17.10 1.66
N ARG A 203 5.39 -16.30 2.19
CA ARG A 203 6.51 -16.84 2.99
C ARG A 203 6.22 -16.66 4.48
N HIS A 204 6.38 -17.76 5.19
CA HIS A 204 6.45 -17.82 6.65
C HIS A 204 7.88 -18.22 7.03
N PRO A 205 8.46 -17.66 8.10
CA PRO A 205 9.66 -18.22 8.72
C PRO A 205 9.39 -19.60 9.33
#